data_AF-A0A521FCD7-F1
#
_entry.id   AF-A0A521FCD7-F1
#
_cell.length_a   1.000
_cell.length_b   1.000
_cell.length_c   1.000
_cell.angle_alpha   90.00
_cell.angle_beta   90.00
_cell.angle_gamma   90.00
#
_symmetry.space_group_name_H-M   'P 1'
#
loop_
_entity.id
_entity.type
_entity.pdbx_description
1 polymer ?
#
loop_
_entity_poly.entity_id
_entity_poly.type
_entity_poly.pdbx_seq_one_letter_code
_entity_poly.pdbx_strand_id
1 'polypeptide(L)'
;MMKVFHIKQNDTAPAIGSDLLDAAKNAVDLTGATVRFNMRSEGGELVVDNQIAVVTNAAAGAVRYDWQPGNTAIPGICYAEFEVTYANGNVETFPNSSNIKVRVAPEVG
;
A
#
# COMPACT_ATOMS: atom_id res chain seq x y z
N MET A 1 16.59 6.13 0.45
CA MET A 1 16.24 5.87 -0.97
C MET A 1 14.77 5.46 -1.00
N MET A 2 13.88 6.17 -1.68
CA MET A 2 12.50 5.71 -1.86
C MET A 2 12.53 4.45 -2.74
N LYS A 3 12.01 3.33 -2.22
CA LYS A 3 11.99 2.05 -2.94
C LYS A 3 10.76 2.02 -3.85
N VAL A 4 10.95 1.86 -5.15
CA VAL A 4 9.86 1.69 -6.12
C VAL A 4 9.45 0.22 -6.15
N PHE A 5 8.17 -0.07 -5.93
CA PHE A 5 7.62 -1.41 -6.12
C PHE A 5 7.37 -1.65 -7.61
N HIS A 6 7.80 -2.81 -8.12
CA HIS A 6 7.67 -3.15 -9.54
C HIS A 6 6.77 -4.37 -9.69
N ILE A 7 5.81 -4.29 -10.61
CA ILE A 7 4.88 -5.37 -10.96
C ILE A 7 4.52 -5.28 -12.44
N LYS A 8 4.17 -6.40 -13.08
CA LYS A 8 3.67 -6.36 -14.46
C LYS A 8 2.19 -6.00 -14.48
N GLN A 9 1.75 -5.49 -15.62
CA GLN A 9 0.33 -5.31 -15.91
C GLN A 9 -0.40 -6.64 -15.70
N ASN A 10 -1.59 -6.59 -15.10
CA ASN A 10 -2.45 -7.74 -14.82
C ASN A 10 -1.90 -8.80 -13.83
N ASP A 11 -0.69 -8.63 -13.29
CA ASP A 11 -0.15 -9.51 -12.25
C ASP A 11 -0.85 -9.29 -10.91
N THR A 12 -0.96 -10.38 -10.14
CA THR A 12 -1.41 -10.37 -8.73
C THR A 12 -0.30 -10.75 -7.74
N ALA A 13 0.92 -10.95 -8.23
CA ALA A 13 2.08 -11.31 -7.42
C ALA A 13 3.35 -10.59 -7.92
N PRO A 14 4.32 -10.29 -7.02
CA PRO A 14 4.23 -10.46 -5.57
C PRO A 14 3.29 -9.45 -4.92
N ALA A 15 2.82 -9.75 -3.71
CA ALA A 15 2.11 -8.79 -2.88
C ALA A 15 3.02 -7.62 -2.47
N ILE A 16 2.43 -6.46 -2.19
CA ILE A 16 3.17 -5.27 -1.73
C ILE A 16 3.11 -5.19 -0.21
N GLY A 17 4.27 -5.08 0.45
CA GLY A 17 4.38 -4.98 1.91
C GLY A 17 5.13 -3.74 2.36
N SER A 18 4.83 -3.28 3.57
CA SER A 18 5.51 -2.16 4.21
C SER A 18 5.56 -2.35 5.72
N ASP A 19 6.63 -1.86 6.34
CA ASP A 19 6.70 -1.64 7.77
C ASP A 19 6.27 -0.19 8.04
N LEU A 20 5.24 0.00 8.87
CA LEU A 20 4.71 1.31 9.22
C LEU A 20 5.51 1.87 10.40
N LEU A 21 6.21 2.98 10.16
CA LEU A 21 7.13 3.57 11.11
C LEU A 21 6.71 5.01 11.46
N ASP A 22 6.92 5.40 12.72
CA ASP A 22 6.73 6.77 13.18
C ASP A 22 7.84 7.72 12.66
N ALA A 23 7.74 9.00 13.01
CA ALA A 23 8.74 10.00 12.61
C ALA A 23 10.15 9.73 13.17
N ALA A 24 10.26 8.97 14.26
CA ALA A 24 11.52 8.54 14.87
C ALA A 24 12.01 7.18 14.33
N LYS A 25 11.32 6.61 13.33
CA LYS A 25 11.56 5.28 12.72
C LYS A 25 11.31 4.10 13.64
N ASN A 26 10.51 4.26 14.68
CA ASN A 26 10.03 3.13 15.48
C ASN A 26 8.82 2.50 14.81
N ALA A 27 8.63 1.20 15.03
CA ALA A 27 7.44 0.49 14.56
C ALA A 27 6.17 1.08 15.20
N VAL A 28 5.15 1.29 14.38
CA VAL A 28 3.81 1.65 14.83
C VAL A 28 3.08 0.38 15.27
N ASP A 29 2.56 0.35 16.49
CA ASP A 29 1.75 -0.77 16.98
C ASP A 29 0.35 -0.73 16.36
N LEU A 30 0.00 -1.79 15.64
CA LEU A 30 -1.28 -1.95 14.95
C LEU A 30 -2.24 -2.88 15.71
N THR A 31 -1.99 -3.16 16.99
CA THR A 31 -2.84 -4.05 17.80
C THR A 31 -4.27 -3.52 17.86
N GLY A 32 -5.21 -4.31 17.34
CA GLY A 32 -6.63 -3.93 17.25
C GLY A 32 -6.96 -2.91 16.16
N ALA A 33 -6.00 -2.53 15.33
CA ALA A 33 -6.22 -1.64 14.19
C ALA A 33 -6.73 -2.40 12.95
N THR A 34 -7.38 -1.68 12.05
CA THR A 34 -7.68 -2.16 10.68
C THR A 34 -6.89 -1.34 9.68
N VAL A 35 -6.47 -1.97 8.57
CA VAL A 35 -5.66 -1.32 7.54
C VAL A 35 -6.33 -1.44 6.18
N ARG A 36 -6.33 -0.34 5.45
CA ARG A 36 -6.87 -0.20 4.09
C ARG A 36 -5.77 0.21 3.14
N PHE A 37 -5.86 -0.20 1.88
CA PHE A 37 -4.92 0.14 0.83
C PHE A 37 -5.63 0.98 -0.23
N ASN A 38 -5.00 2.09 -0.59
CA ASN A 38 -5.46 2.99 -1.63
C ASN A 38 -4.37 3.15 -2.69
N MET A 39 -4.76 3.26 -3.96
CA MET A 39 -3.83 3.51 -5.05
C MET A 39 -4.48 4.36 -6.15
N ARG A 40 -3.74 5.37 -6.61
CA ARG A 40 -4.12 6.20 -7.76
C ARG A 40 -3.03 6.19 -8.82
N SER A 41 -3.41 6.28 -10.09
CA SER A 41 -2.45 6.52 -11.17
C SER A 41 -1.85 7.92 -11.05
N GLU A 42 -0.70 8.15 -11.70
CA GLU A 42 -0.10 9.49 -11.79
C GLU A 42 -1.03 10.52 -12.47
N GLY A 43 -1.97 10.07 -13.31
CA GLY A 43 -3.02 10.90 -13.89
C GLY A 43 -4.21 11.19 -12.95
N GLY A 44 -4.22 10.65 -11.74
CA GLY A 44 -5.26 10.86 -10.72
C GLY A 44 -6.41 9.84 -10.72
N GLU A 45 -6.41 8.89 -11.66
CA GLU A 45 -7.41 7.82 -11.71
C GLU A 45 -7.32 6.93 -10.48
N LEU A 46 -8.48 6.62 -9.88
CA LEU A 46 -8.55 5.74 -8.71
C LEU A 46 -8.48 4.29 -9.15
N VAL A 47 -7.39 3.61 -8.79
CA VAL A 47 -7.10 2.23 -9.20
C VAL A 47 -7.47 1.22 -8.12
N VAL A 48 -7.17 1.57 -6.85
CA VAL A 48 -7.62 0.82 -5.67
C VAL A 48 -8.26 1.80 -4.71
N ASP A 49 -9.51 1.52 -4.34
CA ASP A 49 -10.29 2.33 -3.42
C ASP A 49 -10.63 1.54 -2.16
N ASN A 50 -10.03 1.94 -1.04
CA ASN A 50 -10.36 1.49 0.31
C ASN A 50 -10.44 -0.04 0.49
N GLN A 51 -9.53 -0.76 -0.16
CA GLN A 51 -9.50 -2.22 -0.09
C GLN A 51 -8.80 -2.70 1.17
N ILE A 52 -9.16 -3.88 1.68
CA ILE A 52 -8.59 -4.42 2.91
C ILE A 52 -7.12 -4.81 2.69
N ALA A 53 -6.24 -4.35 3.59
CA ALA A 53 -4.87 -4.84 3.72
C ALA A 53 -4.75 -5.80 4.91
N VAL A 54 -3.78 -6.70 4.83
CA VAL A 54 -3.47 -7.69 5.87
C VAL A 54 -2.42 -7.12 6.83
N VAL A 55 -2.70 -7.14 8.12
CA VAL A 55 -1.69 -6.92 9.17
C VAL A 55 -0.93 -8.22 9.38
N THR A 56 0.33 -8.28 8.98
CA THR A 56 1.16 -9.49 9.05
C THR A 56 1.91 -9.61 10.38
N ASN A 57 2.23 -8.47 11.01
CA ASN A 57 2.74 -8.42 12.37
C ASN A 57 2.35 -7.08 13.02
N ALA A 58 1.40 -7.12 13.95
CA ALA A 58 0.82 -5.91 14.53
C ALA A 58 1.83 -5.11 15.37
N ALA A 59 2.62 -5.79 16.22
CA ALA A 59 3.59 -5.15 17.10
C ALA A 59 4.80 -4.57 16.34
N ALA A 60 5.07 -5.06 15.13
CA ALA A 60 6.13 -4.55 14.25
C ALA A 60 5.63 -3.57 13.19
N GLY A 61 4.34 -3.24 13.17
CA GLY A 61 3.75 -2.37 12.15
C GLY A 61 3.81 -2.96 10.73
N ALA A 62 3.94 -4.28 10.58
CA ALA A 62 4.10 -4.90 9.27
C ALA A 62 2.74 -5.16 8.61
N VAL A 63 2.57 -4.66 7.40
CA VAL A 63 1.35 -4.78 6.60
C VAL A 63 1.65 -5.29 5.20
N ARG A 64 0.64 -5.87 4.56
CA ARG A 64 0.68 -6.36 3.18
C ARG A 64 -0.64 -6.12 2.49
N TYR A 65 -0.59 -5.72 1.22
CA TYR A 65 -1.74 -5.73 0.34
C TYR A 65 -1.56 -6.79 -0.74
N ASP A 66 -2.55 -7.68 -0.82
CA ASP A 66 -2.64 -8.75 -1.80
C ASP A 66 -3.45 -8.25 -2.99
N TRP A 67 -2.80 -8.11 -4.14
CA TRP A 67 -3.42 -7.56 -5.35
C TRP A 67 -4.63 -8.39 -5.79
N GLN A 68 -5.71 -7.71 -6.17
CA GLN A 68 -6.87 -8.30 -6.83
C GLN A 68 -6.76 -8.15 -8.36
N PRO A 69 -7.44 -9.02 -9.13
CA PRO A 69 -7.56 -8.83 -10.57
C PRO A 69 -8.03 -7.42 -10.93
N GLY A 70 -7.31 -6.77 -11.85
CA GLY A 70 -7.61 -5.42 -12.31
C GLY A 70 -6.85 -4.30 -11.59
N ASN A 71 -6.30 -4.53 -10.38
CA ASN A 71 -5.57 -3.45 -9.67
C ASN A 71 -4.27 -3.03 -10.38
N THR A 72 -3.73 -3.88 -11.24
CA THR A 72 -2.53 -3.63 -12.05
C THR A 72 -2.87 -3.51 -13.54
N ALA A 73 -4.12 -3.26 -13.90
CA ALA A 73 -4.55 -3.22 -15.31
C ALA A 73 -4.01 -2.03 -16.11
N ILE A 74 -3.62 -0.94 -15.42
CA ILE A 74 -3.18 0.32 -16.04
C ILE A 74 -1.66 0.43 -15.92
N PRO A 75 -0.91 0.30 -17.04
CA PRO A 75 0.52 0.50 -17.02
C PRO A 75 0.89 1.95 -16.72
N GLY A 76 1.95 2.15 -15.94
CA GLY A 76 2.44 3.49 -15.62
C GLY A 76 3.02 3.57 -14.22
N ILE A 77 3.05 4.80 -13.71
CA ILE A 77 3.33 5.10 -12.31
C ILE A 77 2.01 5.24 -11.57
N CYS A 78 1.93 4.59 -10.42
CA CYS A 78 0.87 4.78 -9.44
C CYS A 78 1.48 5.19 -8.09
N TYR A 79 0.69 5.87 -7.29
CA TYR A 79 1.00 6.27 -5.92
C TYR A 79 0.02 5.56 -4.99
N ALA A 80 0.56 4.91 -3.97
CA ALA A 80 -0.20 4.11 -3.03
C ALA A 80 0.12 4.45 -1.58
N GLU A 81 -0.81 4.10 -0.70
CA GLU A 81 -0.75 4.34 0.74
C GLU A 81 -1.54 3.28 1.50
N PHE A 82 -1.18 3.09 2.77
CA PHE A 82 -1.91 2.30 3.75
C PHE A 82 -2.58 3.24 4.75
N GLU A 83 -3.91 3.20 4.82
CA GLU A 83 -4.69 3.95 5.81
C GLU A 83 -5.00 3.03 7.00
N VAL A 84 -4.57 3.42 8.18
CA VAL A 84 -4.78 2.71 9.44
C VAL A 84 -5.93 3.40 10.18
N THR A 85 -6.92 2.61 10.59
CA THR A 85 -7.86 3.02 11.66
C THR A 85 -7.48 2.28 12.92
N TYR A 86 -7.01 3.02 13.93
CA TYR A 86 -6.59 2.48 15.22
C TYR A 86 -7.78 2.03 16.08
N ALA A 87 -7.51 1.23 17.11
CA ALA A 87 -8.53 0.74 18.04
C ALA A 87 -9.31 1.85 18.77
N ASN A 88 -8.70 3.03 18.93
CA ASN A 88 -9.35 4.21 19.51
C ASN A 88 -10.14 5.05 18.49
N GLY A 89 -10.22 4.62 17.23
CA GLY A 89 -10.92 5.30 16.15
C GLY A 89 -10.11 6.38 15.42
N ASN A 90 -8.89 6.68 15.84
CA ASN A 90 -8.02 7.61 15.11
C ASN A 90 -7.63 7.01 13.76
N VAL A 91 -7.44 7.86 12.76
CA VAL A 91 -7.01 7.47 11.42
C VAL A 91 -5.65 8.10 11.12
N GLU A 92 -4.73 7.31 10.58
CA GLU A 92 -3.43 7.77 10.09
C GLU A 92 -3.06 7.04 8.81
N THR A 93 -2.42 7.75 7.88
CA THR A 93 -2.07 7.24 6.55
C THR A 93 -0.56 7.17 6.38
N PHE A 94 -0.09 6.05 5.83
CA PHE A 94 1.31 5.76 5.65
C PHE A 94 1.66 5.48 4.18
N PRO A 95 2.79 6.01 3.68
CA PRO A 95 3.67 6.97 4.33
C PRO A 95 2.98 8.34 4.54
N ASN A 96 3.26 9.03 5.64
CA ASN A 96 2.61 10.32 5.96
C ASN A 96 3.33 11.54 5.36
N SER A 97 4.54 11.35 4.80
CA SER A 97 5.39 12.40 4.21
C SER A 97 5.65 12.20 2.72
N SER A 98 5.13 11.11 2.14
CA SER A 98 5.30 10.75 0.73
C SER A 98 4.28 9.67 0.35
N ASN A 99 4.42 9.06 -0.82
CA ASN A 99 3.61 7.92 -1.26
C ASN A 99 4.50 6.74 -1.60
N ILE A 100 3.96 5.52 -1.53
CA ILE A 100 4.59 4.34 -2.11
C ILE A 100 4.49 4.45 -3.63
N LYS A 101 5.63 4.49 -4.31
CA LYS A 101 5.67 4.52 -5.78
C LYS A 101 5.58 3.10 -6.33
N VAL A 102 4.54 2.84 -7.11
CA VAL A 102 4.30 1.55 -7.79
C VAL A 102 4.50 1.75 -9.30
N ARG A 103 5.39 0.96 -9.90
CA ARG A 103 5.61 0.92 -11.35
C ARG A 103 4.95 -0.33 -11.91
N VAL A 104 3.85 -0.14 -12.63
CA VAL A 104 3.15 -1.20 -13.38
C VAL A 104 3.71 -1.25 -14.81
N ALA A 105 4.59 -2.20 -15.10
CA ALA A 105 5.20 -2.33 -16.42
C ALA A 105 4.25 -3.07 -17.39
N PRO A 106 4.05 -2.58 -18.63
CA PRO A 106 3.21 -3.27 -19.63
C PRO A 106 3.64 -4.72 -19.77
N GLU A 107 2.68 -5.65 -19.84
CA GLU A 107 2.95 -7.03 -20.23
C GLU A 107 3.31 -7.12 -21.72
N VAL A 108 3.91 -8.24 -22.13
CA VAL A 108 4.36 -8.45 -23.51
C VAL A 108 3.50 -9.45 -24.30
N GLY A 109 2.52 -10.08 -23.63
CA GLY A 109 1.79 -11.25 -24.13
C GLY A 109 2.30 -12.55 -23.55
#